data_AF-A0A7C0Z328-F1
#
_entry.id   AF-A0A7C0Z328-F1
#
_cell.length_a   1.000
_cell.length_b   1.000
_cell.length_c   1.000
_cell.angle_alpha   90.00
_cell.angle_beta   90.00
_cell.angle_gamma   90.00
#
_symmetry.space_group_name_H-M   'P 1'
#
loop_
_entity.id
_entity.type
_entity.pdbx_description
1 polymer ?
#
loop_
_entity_poly.entity_id
_entity_poly.type
_entity_poly.pdbx_seq_one_letter_code
_entity_poly.pdbx_strand_id
1 'polypeptide(L)' 'MMKLEAEQKIFEIAGVKVGGIPGRDPTVLIGTIFYKKHKIVEDDRRGVFDEEKAEELIRL' A
#
# COMPACT_ATOMS: atom_id res chain seq x y z
N MET A 1 19.86 6.17 -17.34
CA MET A 1 18.53 5.56 -17.21
C MET A 1 18.72 4.05 -17.21
N MET A 2 18.28 3.32 -16.17
CA MET A 2 18.47 1.88 -16.10
C MET A 2 17.61 1.20 -17.17
N LYS A 3 18.24 0.51 -18.13
CA LYS A 3 17.55 -0.12 -19.25
C LYS A 3 17.29 -1.59 -18.89
N LEU A 4 16.01 -1.94 -18.75
CA LEU A 4 15.59 -3.32 -18.53
C LEU A 4 15.38 -4.00 -19.89
N GLU A 5 15.84 -5.23 -20.05
CA GLU A 5 15.71 -5.99 -21.31
C GLU A 5 14.26 -6.42 -21.58
N ALA A 6 13.53 -6.74 -20.51
CA ALA A 6 12.12 -7.08 -20.60
C ALA A 6 11.25 -5.84 -20.85
N GLU A 7 10.19 -6.00 -21.64
CA GLU A 7 9.16 -4.98 -21.79
C GLU A 7 8.46 -4.73 -20.44
N GLN A 8 8.47 -3.47 -20.00
CA GLN A 8 7.84 -3.07 -18.75
C GLN A 8 6.36 -2.76 -18.97
N LYS A 9 5.50 -3.36 -18.15
CA LYS A 9 4.06 -3.12 -18.18
C LYS A 9 3.68 -2.07 -17.14
N ILE A 10 2.58 -1.38 -17.41
CA ILE A 10 1.98 -0.41 -16.50
C ILE A 10 0.55 -0.85 -16.26
N PHE A 11 0.18 -0.94 -15.00
CA PHE A 11 -1.17 -1.24 -14.58
C PHE A 11 -1.75 -0.03 -13.88
N GLU A 12 -3.05 0.18 -14.06
CA GLU A 12 -3.82 1.17 -13.32
C GLU A 12 -4.84 0.45 -12.46
N ILE A 13 -4.72 0.59 -11.14
CA ILE A 13 -5.52 -0.12 -10.14
C ILE A 13 -6.18 0.93 -9.26
N ALA A 14 -7.50 1.07 -9.38
CA ALA A 14 -8.28 2.08 -8.66
C ALA A 14 -7.67 3.50 -8.74
N GLY A 15 -7.13 3.88 -9.91
CA GLY A 15 -6.49 5.18 -10.15
C GLY A 15 -5.01 5.27 -9.77
N VAL A 16 -4.42 4.22 -9.19
CA VAL A 16 -2.98 4.15 -8.88
C VAL A 16 -2.24 3.44 -10.01
N LYS A 17 -1.23 4.11 -10.59
CA LYS A 17 -0.36 3.52 -11.62
C LYS A 17 0.82 2.79 -10.98
N VAL A 18 1.07 1.57 -11.43
CA VAL A 18 2.18 0.73 -10.95
C VAL A 18 2.92 0.07 -12.12
N GLY A 19 4.24 0.02 -12.04
CA GLY A 19 5.12 -0.55 -13.06
C GLY A 19 5.77 0.50 -13.97
N GLY A 20 6.23 0.08 -15.14
CA GLY A 20 6.95 0.92 -16.10
C GLY A 20 8.46 1.00 -15.87
N ILE A 21 9.08 2.02 -16.48
CA ILE A 21 10.54 2.18 -16.46
C ILE A 21 10.96 2.90 -15.16
N PRO A 22 12.03 2.43 -14.47
CA PRO A 22 12.55 3.11 -13.29
C PRO A 22 12.80 4.61 -13.53
N GLY A 23 12.26 5.45 -12.66
CA GLY A 23 12.41 6.92 -12.72
C GLY A 23 11.36 7.66 -13.55
N ARG A 24 10.38 6.97 -14.18
CA ARG A 24 9.26 7.62 -14.87
C ARG A 24 8.13 8.01 -13.91
N ASP A 25 7.73 7.07 -13.04
CA ASP A 25 6.66 7.24 -12.05
C ASP A 25 7.23 7.10 -10.64
N PRO A 26 6.61 7.72 -9.62
CA PRO A 26 6.99 7.51 -8.23
C PRO A 26 6.79 6.05 -7.81
N THR A 27 7.58 5.60 -6.84
CA THR A 27 7.42 4.27 -6.24
C THR A 27 6.09 4.20 -5.49
N VAL A 28 5.26 3.21 -5.82
CA VAL A 28 4.06 2.89 -5.04
C VAL A 28 4.49 2.26 -3.71
N LEU A 29 3.99 2.80 -2.60
CA LEU A 29 4.20 2.26 -1.26
C LEU A 29 2.97 1.48 -0.79
N ILE A 30 3.19 0.36 -0.12
CA ILE A 30 2.13 -0.51 0.39
C ILE A 30 2.26 -0.58 1.91
N GLY A 31 1.49 0.26 2.60
CA GLY A 31 1.38 0.22 4.06
C GLY A 31 0.52 -0.96 4.51
N THR A 32 0.98 -1.68 5.54
CA THR A 32 0.19 -2.77 6.14
C THR A 32 -0.54 -2.25 7.38
N ILE A 33 -1.84 -2.54 7.48
CA ILE A 33 -2.69 -2.29 8.66
C ILE A 33 -3.21 -3.63 9.21
N PHE A 34 -3.66 -3.66 10.46
CA PHE A 34 -4.14 -4.85 11.18
C PHE A 34 -3.18 -6.07 11.26
N TYR A 35 -1.86 -5.85 11.22
CA TYR A 35 -0.89 -6.92 11.40
C TYR A 35 -0.88 -7.47 12.85
N LYS A 36 -0.26 -8.64 13.05
CA LYS A 36 -0.20 -9.28 14.38
C LYS A 36 0.42 -8.33 15.43
N LYS A 37 -0.27 -8.14 16.55
CA LYS A 37 0.09 -7.19 17.63
C LYS A 37 0.09 -5.71 17.20
N HIS A 38 -0.61 -5.36 16.12
CA HIS A 38 -0.84 -3.96 15.82
C HIS A 38 -1.64 -3.32 16.96
N LYS A 39 -1.12 -2.25 17.55
CA LYS A 39 -1.65 -1.67 18.79
C LYS A 39 -3.09 -1.17 18.70
N ILE A 40 -3.58 -0.87 17.50
CA ILE A 40 -4.96 -0.46 17.27
C ILE A 40 -5.94 -1.64 17.25
N VAL A 41 -5.45 -2.89 17.17
CA VAL A 41 -6.29 -4.10 17.15
C VAL A 41 -6.41 -4.65 18.56
N GLU A 42 -7.63 -4.72 19.06
CA GLU A 42 -7.95 -5.26 20.40
C GLU A 42 -8.20 -6.77 20.33
N ASP A 43 -8.90 -7.24 19.30
CA ASP A 43 -9.23 -8.64 19.08
C ASP A 43 -9.16 -8.97 17.59
N ASP A 44 -8.09 -9.68 17.19
CA ASP A 44 -7.82 -10.06 15.81
C ASP A 44 -8.77 -11.13 15.28
N ARG A 45 -9.37 -11.95 16.16
CA ARG A 45 -10.32 -12.99 15.76
C ARG A 45 -11.71 -12.44 15.51
N ARG A 46 -12.12 -11.47 16.32
CA ARG A 46 -13.42 -10.78 16.18
C ARG A 46 -13.36 -9.56 15.26
N GLY A 47 -12.16 -9.10 14.88
CA GLY A 47 -11.98 -7.91 14.06
C GLY A 47 -12.28 -6.61 14.82
N VAL A 48 -12.01 -6.58 16.13
CA VAL A 48 -12.23 -5.40 16.98
C VAL A 48 -10.95 -4.57 16.96
N PHE A 49 -11.06 -3.32 16.54
CA PHE A 49 -9.96 -2.35 16.49
C PHE A 49 -10.48 -0.92 16.69
N ASP A 50 -9.56 -0.01 16.94
CA ASP A 50 -9.81 1.42 17.09
C ASP A 50 -10.00 2.06 15.69
N GLU A 51 -11.25 2.34 15.33
CA GLU A 51 -11.63 2.91 14.04
C GLU A 51 -11.04 4.31 13.81
N GLU A 52 -11.06 5.17 14.83
CA GLU A 52 -10.50 6.53 14.73
C GLU A 52 -8.99 6.48 14.44
N LYS A 53 -8.24 5.65 15.18
CA LYS A 53 -6.80 5.46 14.90
C LYS A 53 -6.55 4.80 13.55
N ALA A 54 -7.43 3.93 13.07
CA ALA A 54 -7.30 3.35 11.74
C ALA A 54 -7.48 4.42 10.66
N GLU A 55 -8.47 5.30 10.80
CA GLU A 55 -8.69 6.43 9.91
C GLU A 55 -7.50 7.39 9.88
N GLU A 56 -6.94 7.75 11.03
CA GLU A 56 -5.74 8.60 11.14
C GLU A 56 -4.54 8.04 10.35
N LEU A 57 -4.43 6.71 10.22
CA LEU A 57 -3.34 6.07 9.48
C LEU A 57 -3.52 6.05 7.96
N ILE A 58 -4.77 6.12 7.47
CA ILE A 58 -5.07 5.96 6.04
C ILE A 58 -5.56 7.23 5.37
N ARG A 59 -6.07 8.19 6.15
CA ARG A 59 -6.59 9.45 5.63
C ARG A 59 -5.44 10.40 5.32
N LEU A 60 -5.37 10.82 4.05
CA LEU A 60 -4.46 11.86 3.55
C LEU A 60 -5.14 13.23 3.57
#